data_AF-N9N3J8-F1
#
_entry.id   AF-N9N3J8-F1
#
_cell.length_a   1.000
_cell.length_b   1.000
_cell.length_c   1.000
_cell.angle_alpha   90.00
_cell.angle_beta   90.00
_cell.angle_gamma   90.00
#
_symmetry.space_group_name_H-M   'P 1'
#
loop_
_entity.id
_entity.type
_entity.pdbx_description
1 polymer ?
#
loop_
_entity_poly.entity_id
_entity_poly.type
_entity_poly.pdbx_seq_one_letter_code
_entity_poly.pdbx_strand_id
1 'polypeptide(L)'
;MKHSKIIFLLVVTFIVTAGLIFFLKPEHVVASTQDDASTKIKSSVQDVSAFPRENLNISKAELEKVVKETVLFHEIQDDELRVNSALPLSKSGKGMAVRYNQNIIETKKVGDIVKFQMLEYGINRSGEIVEIEKVDDDILRWHGRFQQGSPERNFFTITQSQKDQYTIIQIYSDKGNYTAEIKNGQGVVLSMDEGVEDHELHAHDHDH
;
A
#
# COMPACT_ATOMS: atom_id res chain seq x y z
N MET A 1 -7.06 -68.39 10.79
CA MET A 1 -5.88 -67.55 11.13
C MET A 1 -5.69 -66.31 10.22
N LYS A 2 -6.73 -65.75 9.59
CA LYS A 2 -6.60 -64.52 8.76
C LYS A 2 -7.14 -63.24 9.42
N HIS A 3 -8.06 -63.35 10.39
CA HIS A 3 -8.65 -62.18 11.05
C HIS A 3 -7.81 -61.58 12.19
N SER A 4 -6.93 -62.36 12.83
CA SER A 4 -6.06 -61.88 13.92
C SER A 4 -5.03 -60.85 13.44
N LYS A 5 -4.49 -61.00 12.22
CA LYS A 5 -3.52 -60.05 11.64
C LYS A 5 -4.17 -58.70 11.28
N ILE A 6 -5.43 -58.70 10.86
CA ILE A 6 -6.17 -57.48 10.50
C ILE A 6 -6.53 -56.68 11.77
N ILE A 7 -6.93 -57.37 12.84
CA ILE A 7 -7.21 -56.74 14.13
C ILE A 7 -5.94 -56.13 14.73
N PHE A 8 -4.82 -56.83 14.66
CA PHE A 8 -3.54 -56.30 15.15
C PHE A 8 -3.09 -55.06 14.38
N LEU A 9 -3.30 -55.03 13.06
CA LEU A 9 -2.94 -53.91 12.21
C LEU A 9 -3.82 -52.67 12.46
N LEU A 10 -5.11 -52.87 12.74
CA LEU A 10 -6.01 -51.78 13.17
C LEU A 10 -5.62 -51.19 14.53
N VAL A 11 -5.26 -52.04 15.50
CA VAL A 11 -4.83 -51.59 16.84
C VAL A 11 -3.52 -50.79 16.75
N VAL A 12 -2.55 -51.25 15.97
CA VAL A 12 -1.28 -50.53 15.79
C VAL A 12 -1.51 -49.18 15.10
N THR A 13 -2.38 -49.13 14.08
CA THR A 13 -2.69 -47.88 13.39
C THR A 13 -3.33 -46.87 14.34
N PHE A 14 -4.26 -47.31 15.20
CA PHE A 14 -4.93 -46.45 16.18
C PHE A 14 -3.98 -45.89 17.26
N ILE A 15 -3.00 -46.70 17.71
CA ILE A 15 -1.97 -46.25 18.66
C ILE A 15 -1.07 -45.19 18.02
N VAL A 16 -0.71 -45.34 16.74
CA VAL A 16 0.12 -44.37 16.02
C VAL A 16 -0.63 -43.05 15.78
N THR A 17 -1.91 -43.07 15.39
CA THR A 17 -2.69 -41.82 15.25
C THR A 17 -2.95 -41.14 16.60
N ALA A 18 -3.21 -41.88 17.68
CA ALA A 18 -3.35 -41.30 19.01
C ALA A 18 -2.04 -40.66 19.53
N GLY A 19 -0.89 -41.27 19.23
CA GLY A 19 0.43 -40.72 19.56
C GLY A 19 0.76 -39.45 18.78
N LEU A 20 0.41 -39.40 17.48
CA LEU A 20 0.60 -38.21 16.64
C LEU A 20 -0.29 -37.03 17.07
N ILE A 21 -1.52 -37.29 17.53
CA ILE A 21 -2.41 -36.25 18.07
C ILE A 21 -1.91 -35.74 19.44
N PHE A 22 -1.22 -36.58 20.23
CA PHE A 22 -0.60 -36.14 21.48
C PHE A 22 0.65 -35.27 21.24
N PHE A 23 1.42 -35.52 20.18
CA PHE A 23 2.60 -34.73 19.81
C PHE A 23 2.28 -33.38 19.13
N LEU A 24 1.05 -33.18 18.66
CA LEU A 24 0.60 -31.94 18.00
C LEU A 24 -0.27 -31.04 18.89
N LYS A 25 -0.29 -31.26 20.21
CA LYS A 25 -0.96 -30.32 21.12
C LYS A 25 -0.10 -29.07 21.34
N PRO A 26 -0.61 -27.86 21.09
CA PRO A 26 0.04 -26.64 21.57
C PRO A 26 -0.01 -26.63 23.11
N GLU A 27 1.07 -26.18 23.73
CA GLU A 27 1.20 -26.03 25.18
C GLU A 27 0.07 -25.14 25.72
N HIS A 28 -0.91 -25.77 26.38
CA HIS A 28 -1.78 -25.06 27.30
C HIS A 28 -1.01 -24.86 28.59
N VAL A 29 -0.45 -23.66 28.76
CA VAL A 29 0.10 -23.17 30.02
C VAL A 29 -1.01 -23.25 31.08
N VAL A 30 -0.88 -24.20 32.01
CA VAL A 30 -1.68 -24.24 33.23
C VAL A 30 -1.02 -23.28 34.21
N ALA A 31 -1.55 -22.07 34.30
CA ALA A 31 -1.22 -21.14 35.38
C ALA A 31 -2.23 -21.33 36.53
N SER A 32 -1.68 -21.38 37.74
CA SER A 32 -2.32 -21.72 39.01
C SER A 32 -3.52 -20.85 39.38
N THR A 33 -4.50 -21.47 40.04
CA THR A 33 -5.59 -20.80 40.75
C THR A 33 -5.04 -19.95 41.90
N GLN A 34 -5.39 -18.68 41.93
CA GLN A 34 -5.38 -17.87 43.15
C GLN A 34 -6.54 -16.87 43.08
N ASP A 35 -7.48 -17.00 44.02
CA ASP A 35 -8.65 -16.14 44.20
C ASP A 35 -8.29 -14.73 44.68
N ASP A 36 -9.18 -13.80 44.31
CA ASP A 36 -9.50 -12.49 44.89
C ASP A 36 -8.46 -11.35 44.87
N ALA A 37 -8.61 -10.47 43.87
CA ALA A 37 -8.93 -9.06 44.13
C ALA A 37 -9.40 -8.39 42.84
N SER A 38 -10.67 -7.94 42.85
CA SER A 38 -11.27 -7.03 41.87
C SER A 38 -10.43 -5.77 41.71
N THR A 39 -9.47 -5.80 40.79
CA THR A 39 -8.86 -4.61 40.22
C THR A 39 -9.28 -4.59 38.77
N LYS A 40 -10.17 -3.65 38.47
CA LYS A 40 -10.70 -3.36 37.14
C LYS A 40 -9.52 -2.89 36.27
N ILE A 41 -8.74 -3.85 35.76
CA ILE A 41 -7.81 -3.63 34.67
C ILE A 41 -8.71 -3.22 33.51
N LYS A 42 -8.76 -1.92 33.23
CA LYS A 42 -9.16 -1.43 31.92
C LYS A 42 -8.25 -2.18 30.96
N SER A 43 -8.79 -3.21 30.31
CA SER A 43 -8.28 -3.57 29.00
C SER A 43 -8.49 -2.32 28.18
N SER A 44 -7.42 -1.51 28.11
CA SER A 44 -7.18 -0.72 26.93
C SER A 44 -7.06 -1.73 25.82
N VAL A 45 -8.21 -2.13 25.26
CA VAL A 45 -8.31 -2.51 23.88
C VAL A 45 -7.64 -1.34 23.18
N GLN A 46 -6.38 -1.55 22.81
CA GLN A 46 -5.72 -0.73 21.81
C GLN A 46 -6.73 -0.70 20.67
N ASP A 47 -7.39 0.44 20.52
CA ASP A 47 -8.12 0.76 19.31
C ASP A 47 -7.02 0.80 18.26
N VAL A 48 -6.79 -0.35 17.62
CA VAL A 48 -5.85 -0.46 16.51
C VAL A 48 -6.44 0.47 15.47
N SER A 49 -5.88 1.67 15.38
CA SER A 49 -6.23 2.67 14.37
C SER A 49 -6.62 1.96 13.09
N ALA A 50 -7.90 2.05 12.71
CA ALA A 50 -8.44 1.24 11.63
C ALA A 50 -7.81 1.61 10.29
N PHE A 51 -7.01 2.67 10.21
CA PHE A 51 -6.30 3.17 9.03
C PHE A 51 -4.94 3.78 9.42
N PRO A 52 -4.03 4.07 8.47
CA PRO A 52 -2.78 4.77 8.76
C PRO A 52 -2.93 6.10 9.50
N ARG A 53 -4.02 6.84 9.26
CA ARG A 53 -4.41 8.02 10.06
C ARG A 53 -5.73 7.75 10.78
N GLU A 54 -5.79 8.14 12.05
CA GLU A 54 -6.95 7.85 12.92
C GLU A 54 -8.21 8.65 12.56
N ASN A 55 -8.07 9.85 11.98
CA ASN A 55 -9.18 10.79 11.77
C ASN A 55 -9.29 11.25 10.32
N LEU A 56 -9.84 10.40 9.45
CA LEU A 56 -10.24 10.80 8.10
C LEU A 56 -11.51 11.65 8.20
N ASN A 57 -11.43 12.93 7.84
CA ASN A 57 -12.57 13.85 7.85
C ASN A 57 -13.48 13.63 6.62
N ILE A 58 -14.09 12.44 6.51
CA ILE A 58 -14.94 12.04 5.39
C ILE A 58 -16.28 11.48 5.85
N SER A 59 -17.28 11.58 4.98
CA SER A 59 -18.61 11.00 5.25
C SER A 59 -18.58 9.47 5.23
N LYS A 60 -19.53 8.82 5.92
CA LYS A 60 -19.66 7.35 5.91
C LYS A 60 -19.84 6.79 4.50
N ALA A 61 -20.65 7.44 3.67
CA ALA A 61 -20.88 7.01 2.28
C ALA A 61 -19.60 7.11 1.43
N GLU A 62 -18.81 8.16 1.65
CA GLU A 62 -17.51 8.30 0.99
C GLU A 62 -16.52 7.24 1.48
N LEU A 63 -16.46 7.00 2.79
CA LEU A 63 -15.62 5.96 3.39
C LEU A 63 -15.89 4.57 2.77
N GLU A 64 -17.17 4.18 2.66
CA GLU A 64 -17.58 2.92 2.06
C GLU A 64 -17.14 2.80 0.59
N LYS A 65 -17.09 3.92 -0.14
CA LYS A 65 -16.60 3.97 -1.52
C LYS A 65 -15.08 3.81 -1.58
N VAL A 66 -14.33 4.63 -0.83
CA VAL A 66 -12.86 4.66 -0.93
C VAL A 66 -12.20 3.39 -0.40
N VAL A 67 -12.78 2.74 0.61
CA VAL A 67 -12.29 1.46 1.13
C VAL A 67 -12.31 0.37 0.05
N LYS A 68 -13.36 0.35 -0.78
CA LYS A 68 -13.53 -0.63 -1.86
C LYS A 68 -12.75 -0.27 -3.13
N GLU A 69 -12.42 1.00 -3.30
CA GLU A 69 -11.67 1.47 -4.47
C GLU A 69 -10.24 0.93 -4.43
N THR A 70 -9.77 0.41 -5.55
CA THR A 70 -8.38 -0.09 -5.68
C THR A 70 -7.58 0.74 -6.67
N VAL A 71 -8.25 1.38 -7.62
CA VAL A 71 -7.60 2.24 -8.61
C VAL A 71 -7.20 3.55 -7.94
N LEU A 72 -5.90 3.84 -7.90
CA LEU A 72 -5.39 4.98 -7.14
C LEU A 72 -5.73 6.32 -7.78
N PHE A 73 -5.70 6.41 -9.10
CA PHE A 73 -6.05 7.59 -9.86
C PHE A 73 -6.66 7.21 -11.20
N HIS A 74 -7.42 8.13 -11.78
CA HIS A 74 -8.06 7.95 -13.06
C HIS A 74 -7.57 9.02 -14.04
N GLU A 75 -7.33 8.61 -15.28
CA GLU A 75 -7.09 9.51 -16.40
C GLU A 75 -8.27 10.48 -16.57
N ILE A 76 -7.95 11.73 -16.84
CA ILE A 76 -8.89 12.81 -17.19
C ILE A 76 -8.39 13.50 -18.45
N GLN A 77 -9.25 14.29 -19.09
CA GLN A 77 -8.83 15.12 -20.22
C GLN A 77 -8.00 16.31 -19.75
N ASP A 78 -7.10 16.79 -20.61
CA ASP A 78 -6.21 17.91 -20.30
C ASP A 78 -6.97 19.20 -19.97
N ASP A 79 -8.14 19.43 -20.58
CA ASP A 79 -8.99 20.60 -20.32
C ASP A 79 -9.71 20.53 -18.96
N GLU A 80 -9.79 19.35 -18.35
CA GLU A 80 -10.29 19.15 -16.98
C GLU A 80 -9.21 19.41 -15.91
N LEU A 81 -7.94 19.49 -16.30
CA LEU A 81 -6.82 19.78 -15.41
C LEU A 81 -6.84 21.26 -15.01
N ARG A 82 -7.33 21.53 -13.80
CA ARG A 82 -7.42 22.88 -13.20
C ARG A 82 -6.18 23.26 -12.42
N VAL A 83 -5.12 22.45 -12.49
CA VAL A 83 -3.94 22.64 -11.67
C VAL A 83 -3.19 23.87 -12.17
N ASN A 84 -3.39 24.96 -11.44
CA ASN A 84 -2.53 26.15 -11.41
C ASN A 84 -1.08 25.71 -11.42
N SER A 85 -0.31 26.04 -12.47
CA SER A 85 1.11 26.47 -12.56
C SER A 85 2.16 26.11 -11.47
N ALA A 86 1.84 25.28 -10.49
CA ALA A 86 2.52 25.06 -9.23
C ALA A 86 3.07 23.63 -9.11
N LEU A 87 2.71 22.73 -10.04
CA LEU A 87 3.37 21.45 -10.18
C LEU A 87 4.57 21.60 -11.12
N PRO A 88 5.82 21.41 -10.65
CA PRO A 88 6.99 21.26 -11.52
C PRO A 88 6.73 20.36 -12.73
N LEU A 89 6.10 19.21 -12.53
CA LEU A 89 5.85 18.23 -13.59
C LEU A 89 4.88 18.72 -14.66
N SER A 90 3.92 19.58 -14.31
CA SER A 90 2.99 20.14 -15.31
C SER A 90 3.64 21.21 -16.20
N LYS A 91 4.85 21.70 -15.86
CA LYS A 91 5.53 22.75 -16.65
C LYS A 91 6.05 22.25 -17.99
N SER A 92 6.31 20.94 -18.12
CA SER A 92 6.74 20.35 -19.39
C SER A 92 5.64 20.39 -20.47
N GLY A 93 4.37 20.56 -20.06
CA GLY A 93 3.22 20.45 -20.96
C GLY A 93 3.01 19.04 -21.53
N LYS A 94 3.69 18.04 -20.95
CA LYS A 94 3.64 16.63 -21.34
C LYS A 94 3.07 15.80 -20.20
N GLY A 95 2.58 14.61 -20.53
CA GLY A 95 2.13 13.61 -19.57
C GLY A 95 0.62 13.42 -19.55
N MET A 96 0.21 12.38 -18.84
CA MET A 96 -1.19 11.97 -18.70
C MET A 96 -1.82 12.71 -17.51
N ALA A 97 -2.85 13.53 -17.77
CA ALA A 97 -3.61 14.20 -16.72
C ALA A 97 -4.42 13.19 -15.89
N VAL A 98 -4.42 13.36 -14.57
CA VAL A 98 -5.11 12.44 -13.64
C VAL A 98 -5.91 13.15 -12.55
N ARG A 99 -6.98 12.49 -12.12
CA ARG A 99 -7.72 12.79 -10.90
C ARG A 99 -7.43 11.75 -9.82
N TYR A 100 -7.21 12.22 -8.61
CA TYR A 100 -6.80 11.46 -7.45
C TYR A 100 -7.68 11.75 -6.24
N ASN A 101 -8.06 10.72 -5.50
CA ASN A 101 -8.69 10.89 -4.18
C ASN A 101 -7.73 10.35 -3.11
N GLN A 102 -7.15 11.27 -2.33
CA GLN A 102 -6.20 10.96 -1.26
C GLN A 102 -6.75 9.96 -0.23
N ASN A 103 -8.07 9.95 -0.01
CA ASN A 103 -8.71 9.07 0.95
C ASN A 103 -8.65 7.59 0.52
N ILE A 104 -8.39 7.31 -0.77
CA ILE A 104 -8.20 5.93 -1.25
C ILE A 104 -6.95 5.33 -0.60
N ILE A 105 -5.79 5.99 -0.70
CA ILE A 105 -4.56 5.44 -0.11
C ILE A 105 -4.59 5.50 1.42
N GLU A 106 -5.20 6.56 1.98
CA GLU A 106 -5.30 6.71 3.44
C GLU A 106 -6.21 5.65 4.09
N THR A 107 -6.98 4.88 3.31
CA THR A 107 -7.74 3.75 3.83
C THR A 107 -7.05 2.40 3.61
N LYS A 108 -5.85 2.36 3.04
CA LYS A 108 -5.09 1.12 2.81
C LYS A 108 -4.14 0.78 3.93
N LYS A 109 -4.04 -0.52 4.21
CA LYS A 109 -3.14 -1.15 5.16
C LYS A 109 -2.11 -2.00 4.44
N VAL A 110 -1.08 -2.42 5.18
CA VAL A 110 -0.19 -3.49 4.74
C VAL A 110 -1.02 -4.74 4.41
N GLY A 111 -0.78 -5.32 3.24
CA GLY A 111 -1.53 -6.44 2.67
C GLY A 111 -2.67 -6.04 1.72
N ASP A 112 -3.10 -4.77 1.72
CA ASP A 112 -4.16 -4.33 0.81
C ASP A 112 -3.66 -4.18 -0.62
N ILE A 113 -4.57 -4.42 -1.57
CA ILE A 113 -4.30 -4.30 -3.00
C ILE A 113 -4.67 -2.91 -3.52
N VAL A 114 -3.75 -2.34 -4.29
CA VAL A 114 -3.94 -1.11 -5.08
C VAL A 114 -3.66 -1.40 -6.55
N LYS A 115 -4.19 -0.56 -7.43
CA LYS A 115 -4.12 -0.72 -8.88
C LYS A 115 -3.73 0.57 -9.58
N PHE A 116 -2.81 0.44 -10.52
CA PHE A 116 -2.38 1.49 -11.43
C PHE A 116 -2.94 1.22 -12.82
N GLN A 117 -3.70 2.16 -13.36
CA GLN A 117 -4.29 2.10 -14.70
C GLN A 117 -3.82 3.32 -15.50
N MET A 118 -2.74 3.13 -16.26
CA MET A 118 -2.12 4.15 -17.12
C MET A 118 -2.06 3.56 -18.52
N LEU A 119 -3.18 3.63 -19.23
CA LEU A 119 -3.38 2.90 -20.49
C LEU A 119 -2.47 3.44 -21.59
N GLU A 120 -2.26 4.75 -21.65
CA GLU A 120 -1.30 5.42 -22.55
C GLU A 120 0.12 4.85 -22.40
N TYR A 121 0.53 4.55 -21.17
CA TYR A 121 1.84 3.95 -20.86
C TYR A 121 1.84 2.42 -20.85
N GLY A 122 0.72 1.78 -21.21
CA GLY A 122 0.60 0.32 -21.20
C GLY A 122 0.70 -0.32 -19.80
N ILE A 123 0.43 0.43 -18.73
CA ILE A 123 0.39 -0.06 -17.36
C ILE A 123 -1.05 -0.33 -16.93
N ASN A 124 -1.32 -1.57 -16.53
CA ASN A 124 -2.57 -1.98 -15.89
C ASN A 124 -2.24 -3.08 -14.89
N ARG A 125 -1.75 -2.68 -13.71
CA ARG A 125 -1.14 -3.60 -12.75
C ARG A 125 -1.68 -3.40 -11.34
N SER A 126 -1.83 -4.51 -10.64
CA SER A 126 -2.14 -4.55 -9.22
C SER A 126 -0.86 -4.75 -8.41
N GLY A 127 -0.82 -4.12 -7.25
CA GLY A 127 0.27 -4.25 -6.29
C GLY A 127 -0.27 -4.33 -4.87
N GLU A 128 0.54 -4.92 -3.99
CA GLU A 128 0.27 -5.08 -2.57
C GLU A 128 1.06 -4.03 -1.79
N ILE A 129 0.43 -3.35 -0.85
CA ILE A 129 1.13 -2.50 0.12
C ILE A 129 1.90 -3.39 1.08
N VAL A 130 3.22 -3.23 1.16
CA VAL A 130 4.07 -4.05 2.03
C VAL A 130 4.58 -3.30 3.24
N GLU A 131 4.61 -1.97 3.18
CA GLU A 131 5.12 -1.12 4.25
C GLU A 131 4.42 0.25 4.22
N ILE A 132 4.22 0.80 5.42
CA ILE A 132 3.70 2.16 5.62
C ILE A 132 4.59 2.83 6.66
N GLU A 133 5.27 3.88 6.25
CA GLU A 133 6.21 4.65 7.05
C GLU A 133 5.63 6.02 7.38
N LYS A 134 5.73 6.40 8.66
CA LYS A 134 5.50 7.78 9.09
C LYS A 134 6.80 8.57 8.92
N VAL A 135 6.87 9.35 7.84
CA VAL A 135 8.05 10.17 7.50
C VAL A 135 8.11 11.40 8.41
N ASP A 136 6.95 11.99 8.69
CA ASP A 136 6.76 13.12 9.60
C ASP A 136 5.33 13.07 10.17
N ASP A 137 4.96 13.99 11.07
CA ASP A 137 3.62 14.14 11.61
C ASP A 137 2.55 14.35 10.54
N ASP A 138 2.90 14.98 9.42
CA ASP A 138 1.99 15.21 8.31
C ASP A 138 2.20 14.27 7.13
N ILE A 139 3.38 13.64 7.00
CA ILE A 139 3.76 12.92 5.79
C ILE A 139 3.80 11.43 6.05
N LEU A 140 3.02 10.69 5.25
CA LEU A 140 3.06 9.23 5.21
C LEU A 140 3.63 8.76 3.87
N ARG A 141 4.33 7.62 3.92
CA ARG A 141 4.86 6.94 2.76
C ARG A 141 4.38 5.50 2.73
N TRP A 142 3.71 5.11 1.66
CA TRP A 142 3.37 3.72 1.38
C TRP A 142 4.38 3.16 0.40
N HIS A 143 4.90 1.99 0.70
CA HIS A 143 5.72 1.21 -0.21
C HIS A 143 4.98 -0.09 -0.56
N GLY A 144 5.03 -0.46 -1.83
CA GLY A 144 4.35 -1.66 -2.30
C GLY A 144 5.08 -2.31 -3.47
N ARG A 145 4.74 -3.58 -3.71
CA ARG A 145 5.31 -4.41 -4.77
C ARG A 145 4.23 -4.82 -5.76
N PHE A 146 4.58 -4.90 -7.03
CA PHE A 146 3.66 -5.44 -8.03
C PHE A 146 3.49 -6.95 -7.86
N GLN A 147 2.29 -7.47 -8.12
CA GLN A 147 2.02 -8.91 -8.09
C GLN A 147 2.76 -9.70 -9.19
N GLN A 148 3.22 -9.01 -10.23
CA GLN A 148 3.91 -9.58 -11.38
C GLN A 148 5.28 -8.93 -11.58
N GLY A 149 6.27 -9.77 -11.89
CA GLY A 149 7.66 -9.39 -12.13
C GLY A 149 8.55 -9.45 -10.88
N SER A 150 9.77 -8.91 -10.98
CA SER A 150 10.75 -9.02 -9.90
C SER A 150 10.43 -8.04 -8.76
N PRO A 151 10.26 -8.49 -7.51
CA PRO A 151 9.91 -7.60 -6.40
C PRO A 151 11.01 -6.58 -6.08
N GLU A 152 12.27 -6.86 -6.41
CA GLU A 152 13.40 -5.94 -6.21
C GLU A 152 13.44 -4.79 -7.22
N ARG A 153 12.73 -4.93 -8.35
CA ARG A 153 12.77 -3.96 -9.47
C ARG A 153 11.40 -3.36 -9.78
N ASN A 154 10.34 -4.08 -9.45
CA ASN A 154 8.97 -3.72 -9.76
C ASN A 154 8.22 -3.37 -8.47
N PHE A 155 8.34 -2.12 -8.08
CA PHE A 155 7.75 -1.59 -6.86
C PHE A 155 7.18 -0.20 -7.10
N PHE A 156 6.46 0.31 -6.12
CA PHE A 156 5.96 1.67 -6.13
C PHE A 156 6.12 2.31 -4.75
N THR A 157 6.17 3.63 -4.75
CA THR A 157 6.07 4.43 -3.53
C THR A 157 5.00 5.50 -3.71
N ILE A 158 4.27 5.80 -2.65
CA ILE A 158 3.29 6.88 -2.58
C ILE A 158 3.66 7.70 -1.36
N THR A 159 4.08 8.95 -1.54
CA THR A 159 4.39 9.87 -0.44
C THR A 159 3.35 10.98 -0.44
N GLN A 160 2.65 11.18 0.66
CA GLN A 160 1.54 12.12 0.77
C GLN A 160 1.66 13.01 2.00
N SER A 161 1.58 14.32 1.77
CA SER A 161 1.29 15.33 2.78
C SER A 161 -0.22 15.59 2.83
N GLN A 162 -0.80 15.52 4.04
CA GLN A 162 -2.24 15.75 4.23
C GLN A 162 -2.54 17.25 4.31
N LYS A 163 -1.73 18.03 5.04
CA LYS A 163 -1.86 19.49 5.14
C LYS A 163 -1.78 20.17 3.79
N ASP A 164 -0.81 19.76 2.97
CA ASP A 164 -0.60 20.39 1.67
C ASP A 164 -1.45 19.76 0.56
N GLN A 165 -2.22 18.70 0.83
CA GLN A 165 -2.96 17.96 -0.21
C GLN A 165 -2.08 17.63 -1.42
N TYR A 166 -0.86 17.15 -1.13
CA TYR A 166 0.19 16.97 -2.12
C TYR A 166 0.72 15.55 -2.05
N THR A 167 0.77 14.90 -3.21
CA THR A 167 1.14 13.50 -3.33
C THR A 167 2.14 13.32 -4.46
N ILE A 168 3.24 12.62 -4.18
CA ILE A 168 4.18 12.13 -5.19
C ILE A 168 4.08 10.61 -5.22
N ILE A 169 3.91 10.06 -6.41
CA ILE A 169 3.89 8.61 -6.64
C ILE A 169 5.03 8.27 -7.58
N GLN A 170 5.87 7.32 -7.21
CA GLN A 170 6.90 6.77 -8.09
C GLN A 170 6.58 5.32 -8.40
N ILE A 171 6.55 4.97 -9.68
CA ILE A 171 6.21 3.63 -10.18
C ILE A 171 7.43 3.11 -10.94
N TYR A 172 8.02 2.04 -10.44
CA TYR A 172 9.14 1.35 -11.08
C TYR A 172 8.65 0.03 -11.66
N SER A 173 8.84 -0.16 -12.95
CA SER A 173 8.36 -1.36 -13.64
C SER A 173 9.30 -1.76 -14.79
N ASP A 174 9.21 -3.03 -15.17
CA ASP A 174 9.82 -3.58 -16.39
C ASP A 174 9.39 -2.88 -17.71
N LYS A 175 8.33 -2.07 -17.70
CA LYS A 175 7.83 -1.30 -18.85
C LYS A 175 8.31 0.16 -18.86
N GLY A 176 8.95 0.62 -17.79
CA GLY A 176 9.35 2.01 -17.61
C GLY A 176 9.14 2.48 -16.18
N ASN A 177 9.69 3.67 -15.90
CA ASN A 177 9.57 4.34 -14.62
C ASN A 177 8.76 5.62 -14.78
N TYR A 178 7.79 5.83 -13.89
CA TYR A 178 6.84 6.92 -13.99
C TYR A 178 6.74 7.67 -12.67
N THR A 179 6.54 8.98 -12.76
CA THR A 179 6.23 9.81 -11.60
C THR A 179 4.86 10.44 -11.80
N ALA A 180 4.00 10.32 -10.79
CA ALA A 180 2.81 11.14 -10.66
C ALA A 180 3.08 12.25 -9.63
N GLU A 181 2.81 13.49 -10.00
CA GLU A 181 2.78 14.62 -9.07
C GLU A 181 1.36 15.17 -9.02
N ILE A 182 0.80 15.24 -7.82
CA ILE A 182 -0.61 15.52 -7.60
C ILE A 182 -0.75 16.61 -6.53
N LYS A 183 -1.57 17.62 -6.80
CA LYS A 183 -1.95 18.68 -5.86
C LYS A 183 -3.46 18.89 -5.91
N ASN A 184 -4.10 18.97 -4.74
CA ASN A 184 -5.53 19.24 -4.59
C ASN A 184 -6.41 18.24 -5.40
N GLY A 185 -6.00 16.96 -5.45
CA GLY A 185 -6.77 15.89 -6.10
C GLY A 185 -6.64 15.82 -7.63
N GLN A 186 -5.77 16.62 -8.24
CA GLN A 186 -5.45 16.55 -9.66
C GLN A 186 -3.94 16.57 -9.88
N GLY A 187 -3.46 15.95 -10.94
CA GLY A 187 -2.03 15.84 -11.19
C GLY A 187 -1.68 15.40 -12.59
N VAL A 188 -0.40 15.18 -12.80
CA VAL A 188 0.16 14.70 -14.07
C VAL A 188 1.04 13.49 -13.78
N VAL A 189 0.93 12.47 -14.64
CA VAL A 189 1.84 11.33 -14.69
C VAL A 189 2.74 11.47 -15.91
N LEU A 190 4.04 11.28 -15.75
CA LEU A 190 4.98 11.24 -16.88
C LEU A 190 6.07 10.20 -16.67
N SER A 191 6.74 9.84 -17.77
CA SER A 191 7.96 9.05 -17.72
C SER A 191 9.05 9.83 -16.99
N MET A 192 9.85 9.18 -16.15
CA MET A 192 10.94 9.87 -15.42
C MET A 192 11.96 10.54 -16.33
N ASP A 193 12.12 10.03 -17.57
CA ASP A 193 13.02 10.61 -18.57
C ASP A 193 12.50 11.96 -19.12
N GLU A 194 11.21 12.26 -18.96
CA GLU A 194 10.57 13.49 -19.44
C GLU A 194 10.45 14.57 -18.35
N GLY A 195 10.82 14.24 -17.11
CA GLY A 195 10.69 15.13 -15.95
C GLY A 195 11.80 16.17 -15.79
N VAL A 196 12.85 16.10 -16.62
CA VAL A 196 14.00 17.00 -16.59
C VAL A 196 14.28 17.50 -17.99
N GLU A 197 14.00 18.78 -18.23
CA GLU A 197 14.53 19.53 -19.36
C GLU A 197 15.54 20.53 -18.81
N ASP A 198 16.83 20.18 -18.82
CA ASP A 198 17.91 21.10 -18.48
C ASP A 198 18.71 21.49 -19.74
N HIS A 199 19.29 22.69 -19.67
CA HIS A 199 20.28 23.13 -20.65
C HIS A 199 21.62 23.15 -19.92
N GLU A 200 22.68 22.67 -20.57
CA GLU A 200 24.02 22.75 -20.02
C GLU A 200 24.34 24.21 -19.64
N LEU A 201 24.71 24.40 -18.37
CA LEU A 201 25.03 25.72 -17.85
C LEU A 201 26.44 26.10 -18.34
N HIS A 202 26.52 26.99 -19.33
CA HIS A 202 27.80 27.54 -19.77
C HIS A 202 28.17 28.78 -18.93
N ALA A 203 29.42 28.82 -18.47
CA ALA A 203 29.98 30.04 -17.89
C ALA A 203 30.13 31.08 -19.00
N HIS A 204 29.54 32.27 -18.82
CA HIS A 204 29.89 33.41 -19.64
C HIS A 204 31.25 33.92 -19.17
N ASP A 205 32.31 33.56 -19.90
CA ASP A 205 33.59 34.25 -19.75
C ASP A 205 33.38 35.70 -20.17
N HIS A 206 33.37 36.57 -19.16
CA HIS A 206 33.50 38.00 -19.36
C HIS A 206 34.97 38.28 -19.63
N ASP A 207 35.35 38.24 -20.90
CA ASP A 207 36.63 38.80 -21.35
C ASP A 207 36.65 40.30 -20.99
N HIS A 208 37.60 40.66 -20.12
CA HIS A 208 37.94 42.04 -19.75
C HIS A 208 39.14 42.53 -20.55
#